data_AF-A0A520JFB3-F1
#
_entry.id   AF-A0A520JFB3-F1
#
_cell.length_a   1.000
_cell.length_b   1.000
_cell.length_c   1.000
_cell.angle_alpha   90.00
_cell.angle_beta   90.00
_cell.angle_gamma   90.00
#
_symmetry.space_group_name_H-M   'P 1'
#
loop_
_entity.id
_entity.type
_entity.pdbx_description
1 polymer ?
#
loop_
_entity_poly.entity_id
_entity_poly.type
_entity_poly.pdbx_seq_one_letter_code
_entity_poly.pdbx_strand_id
1 'polypeptide(L)'
;MNAGFRRLADYLGSSYWFIPTFMAIAAVLLAGGMVSLDTVVGFGWMDRYPWLHASRPDGARQLLSSVGGSMITVAGTVFSVTIAAVVYASGQYGPRLLTNFMRDRGNQVTLGTFIATFLYCLLVLRTIRSAEEADGYSFVPNLALLVGVALALCSIAVLIYFIHHVPSKIHINSVIEDVGDRLLRGIGKRFPRSVGIAPEDDAAVAATIPATFRDDADAITGEQRRIVTARDTGYIQFLDDDVVLRVAKQRDLVLRLQYQPGDFVHVGRALVEVWPPERCDDDCADDLREAFSVGSQRSALQDLRFLVDELVEIAARALSPGVNDPFTAVTCLDWLSAALSDLAGRSLPSHLRVDDDGTLRVITHPVSFASLMDRSFGALAQYSAADMVASLRYLDALGEVSLDCDAPGRLATIRTHADRLEELAGEALTGFNLARIRTRAGELRAALGQPDYKRRLRDGTAWLAGTA
;
A
#
# COMPACT_ATOMS: atom_id res chain seq x y z
N MET A 1 -1.77 -19.83 -8.46
CA MET A 1 -2.84 -19.25 -7.64
C MET A 1 -3.32 -18.03 -8.41
N ASN A 2 -4.53 -18.06 -8.99
CA ASN A 2 -4.92 -17.12 -10.06
C ASN A 2 -4.84 -15.65 -9.62
N ALA A 3 -4.45 -14.76 -10.54
CA ALA A 3 -4.35 -13.31 -10.34
C ALA A 3 -5.64 -12.72 -9.73
N GLY A 4 -6.81 -13.23 -10.16
CA GLY A 4 -8.11 -12.86 -9.62
C GLY A 4 -8.28 -13.15 -8.12
N PHE A 5 -7.73 -14.25 -7.61
CA PHE A 5 -7.82 -14.57 -6.17
C PHE A 5 -6.95 -13.65 -5.33
N ARG A 6 -5.73 -13.33 -5.78
CA ARG A 6 -4.85 -12.38 -5.10
C ARG A 6 -5.47 -10.97 -5.08
N ARG A 7 -6.09 -10.54 -6.17
CA ARG A 7 -6.90 -9.31 -6.20
C ARG A 7 -8.09 -9.38 -5.25
N LEU A 8 -8.85 -10.48 -5.26
CA LEU A 8 -9.99 -10.62 -4.36
C LEU A 8 -9.53 -10.56 -2.90
N ALA A 9 -8.41 -11.19 -2.55
CA ALA A 9 -7.83 -11.12 -1.22
C ALA A 9 -7.38 -9.69 -0.85
N ASP A 10 -6.75 -8.94 -1.76
CA ASP A 10 -6.38 -7.53 -1.52
C ASP A 10 -7.64 -6.65 -1.41
N TYR A 11 -8.66 -6.87 -2.25
CA TYR A 11 -9.93 -6.16 -2.21
C TYR A 11 -10.68 -6.43 -0.90
N LEU A 12 -10.80 -7.69 -0.48
CA LEU A 12 -11.39 -8.08 0.80
C LEU A 12 -10.58 -7.53 1.98
N GLY A 13 -9.25 -7.55 1.91
CA GLY A 13 -8.39 -6.94 2.93
C GLY A 13 -8.48 -5.41 2.98
N SER A 14 -8.80 -4.76 1.86
CA SER A 14 -9.04 -3.31 1.76
C SER A 14 -10.48 -2.91 2.10
N SER A 15 -11.40 -3.88 2.18
CA SER A 15 -12.80 -3.64 2.48
C SER A 15 -13.01 -3.38 3.96
N TYR A 16 -13.56 -2.22 4.26
CA TYR A 16 -13.92 -1.80 5.61
C TYR A 16 -14.87 -2.78 6.33
N TRP A 17 -15.69 -3.52 5.59
CA TRP A 17 -16.73 -4.39 6.13
C TRP A 17 -16.32 -5.85 6.29
N PHE A 18 -15.19 -6.26 5.72
CA PHE A 18 -14.83 -7.67 5.67
C PHE A 18 -14.59 -8.26 7.06
N ILE A 19 -13.72 -7.65 7.87
CA ILE A 19 -13.46 -8.07 9.25
C ILE A 19 -14.73 -7.95 10.13
N PRO A 20 -15.46 -6.82 10.15
CA PRO A 20 -16.71 -6.71 10.90
C PRO A 20 -17.73 -7.81 10.57
N THR A 21 -17.89 -8.15 9.29
CA THR A 21 -18.84 -9.19 8.84
C THR A 21 -18.43 -10.56 9.38
N PHE A 22 -17.14 -10.89 9.32
CA PHE A 22 -16.64 -12.14 9.89
C PHE A 22 -16.84 -12.20 11.41
N MET A 23 -16.57 -11.10 12.13
CA MET A 23 -16.80 -11.01 13.57
C MET A 23 -18.29 -11.13 13.94
N ALA A 24 -19.18 -10.54 13.14
CA ALA A 24 -20.61 -10.67 13.30
C ALA A 24 -21.08 -12.13 13.13
N ILE A 25 -20.60 -12.83 12.10
CA ILE A 25 -20.90 -14.26 11.89
C ILE A 25 -20.36 -15.09 13.06
N ALA A 26 -19.14 -14.82 13.51
CA ALA A 26 -18.55 -15.51 14.66
C ALA A 26 -19.38 -15.29 15.94
N ALA A 27 -19.89 -14.08 16.17
CA ALA A 27 -20.75 -13.78 17.30
C ALA A 27 -22.11 -14.50 17.24
N VAL A 28 -22.69 -14.64 16.05
CA VAL A 28 -23.92 -15.42 15.84
C VAL A 28 -23.69 -16.89 16.19
N LEU A 29 -22.60 -17.48 15.69
CA LEU A 29 -22.23 -18.86 15.97
C LEU A 29 -21.91 -19.05 17.47
N LEU A 30 -21.21 -18.10 18.08
CA LEU A 30 -20.90 -18.11 19.51
C LEU A 30 -22.17 -18.06 20.36
N ALA A 31 -23.13 -17.19 20.03
CA ALA A 31 -24.41 -17.11 20.72
C ALA A 31 -25.18 -18.44 20.63
N GLY A 32 -25.30 -19.02 19.43
CA GLY A 32 -25.94 -20.31 19.24
C GLY A 32 -25.24 -21.44 19.99
N GLY A 33 -23.90 -21.47 19.95
CA GLY A 33 -23.07 -22.46 20.65
C GLY A 33 -23.20 -22.37 22.17
N MET A 34 -23.16 -21.16 22.74
CA MET A 34 -23.30 -20.96 24.18
C MET A 34 -24.70 -21.31 24.68
N VAL A 35 -25.74 -20.91 23.95
CA VAL A 35 -27.12 -21.28 24.28
C VAL A 35 -27.30 -22.81 24.21
N SER A 36 -26.77 -23.45 23.17
CA SER A 36 -26.82 -24.92 23.08
C SER A 36 -26.06 -25.59 24.22
N LEU A 37 -24.91 -25.05 24.63
CA LEU A 37 -24.14 -25.57 25.75
C LEU A 37 -24.90 -25.41 27.08
N ASP A 38 -25.54 -24.26 27.30
CA ASP A 38 -26.41 -24.01 28.46
C ASP A 38 -27.55 -25.04 28.54
N THR A 39 -28.12 -25.47 27.41
CA THR A 39 -29.16 -26.53 27.41
C THR A 39 -28.65 -27.91 27.81
N VAL A 40 -27.36 -28.21 27.57
CA VAL A 40 -26.77 -29.53 27.84
C VAL A 40 -26.15 -29.61 29.23
N VAL A 41 -25.45 -28.56 29.68
CA VAL A 41 -24.73 -28.53 30.96
C VAL A 41 -25.69 -28.33 32.15
N GLY A 42 -26.84 -27.70 31.93
CA GLY A 42 -27.85 -27.47 32.96
C GLY A 42 -27.38 -26.52 34.08
N PHE A 43 -28.11 -26.49 35.20
CA PHE A 43 -27.90 -25.52 36.29
C PHE A 43 -26.91 -25.98 37.39
N GLY A 44 -26.50 -27.25 37.42
CA GLY A 44 -25.81 -27.86 38.57
C GLY A 44 -24.38 -27.35 38.86
N TRP A 45 -23.73 -26.68 37.90
CA TRP A 45 -22.41 -26.07 38.11
C TRP A 45 -22.49 -24.74 38.86
N MET A 46 -23.66 -24.10 38.86
CA MET A 46 -23.88 -22.76 39.42
C MET A 46 -24.02 -22.78 40.94
N ASP A 47 -24.47 -23.91 41.51
CA ASP A 47 -24.53 -24.14 42.96
C ASP A 47 -23.19 -23.99 43.68
N ARG A 48 -22.08 -24.06 42.94
CA ARG A 48 -20.73 -23.89 43.46
C ARG A 48 -20.28 -22.42 43.58
N TYR A 49 -21.01 -21.49 42.98
CA TYR A 49 -20.60 -20.08 42.84
C TYR A 49 -21.78 -19.12 43.12
N PRO A 50 -21.99 -18.70 44.39
CA PRO A 50 -23.14 -17.89 44.81
C PRO A 50 -23.28 -16.53 44.11
N TRP A 51 -22.16 -15.97 43.63
CA TRP A 51 -22.13 -14.72 42.87
C TRP A 51 -22.70 -14.83 41.45
N LEU A 52 -22.76 -16.05 40.89
CA LEU A 52 -23.36 -16.34 39.58
C LEU A 52 -24.86 -16.67 39.68
N HIS A 53 -25.35 -16.99 40.89
CA HIS A 53 -26.73 -17.43 41.18
C HIS A 53 -27.81 -16.33 41.10
N ALA A 54 -27.48 -15.15 40.57
CA ALA A 54 -28.26 -13.92 40.77
C ALA A 54 -28.77 -13.25 39.48
N SER A 55 -29.05 -13.99 38.41
CA SER A 55 -29.74 -13.42 37.24
C SER A 55 -31.15 -13.98 37.10
N ARG A 56 -32.14 -13.31 37.74
CA ARG A 56 -33.55 -13.52 37.38
C ARG A 56 -33.72 -13.25 35.88
N PRO A 57 -34.65 -13.94 35.17
CA PRO A 57 -34.86 -13.75 33.73
C PRO A 57 -34.97 -12.27 33.32
N ASP A 58 -35.65 -11.47 34.13
CA ASP A 58 -35.82 -10.04 33.87
C ASP A 58 -34.51 -9.25 34.03
N GLY A 59 -33.68 -9.60 35.02
CA GLY A 59 -32.36 -8.99 35.19
C GLY A 59 -31.42 -9.33 34.03
N ALA A 60 -31.41 -10.58 33.58
CA ALA A 60 -30.63 -11.00 32.42
C ALA A 60 -31.08 -10.28 31.14
N ARG A 61 -32.40 -10.16 30.93
CA ARG A 61 -32.97 -9.40 29.80
C ARG A 61 -32.57 -7.93 29.85
N GLN A 62 -32.70 -7.30 31.02
CA GLN A 62 -32.34 -5.90 31.19
C GLN A 62 -30.85 -5.64 30.94
N LEU A 63 -29.97 -6.51 31.45
CA LEU A 63 -28.53 -6.42 31.22
C LEU A 63 -28.19 -6.56 29.73
N LEU A 64 -28.67 -7.62 29.06
CA LEU A 64 -28.40 -7.83 27.64
C LEU A 64 -29.01 -6.73 26.75
N SER A 65 -30.20 -6.24 27.10
CA SER A 65 -30.83 -5.13 26.39
C SER A 65 -30.06 -3.82 26.58
N SER A 66 -29.57 -3.54 27.79
CA SER A 66 -28.76 -2.35 28.09
C SER A 66 -27.41 -2.40 27.38
N VAL A 67 -26.72 -3.54 27.43
CA VAL A 67 -25.47 -3.77 26.71
C VAL A 67 -25.71 -3.68 25.19
N GLY A 68 -26.67 -4.41 24.65
CA GLY A 68 -27.00 -4.36 23.22
C GLY A 68 -27.31 -2.94 22.73
N GLY A 69 -28.21 -2.23 23.42
CA GLY A 69 -28.58 -0.86 23.07
C GLY A 69 -27.42 0.14 23.14
N SER A 70 -26.54 0.00 24.14
CA SER A 70 -25.34 0.84 24.22
C SER A 70 -24.33 0.52 23.11
N MET A 71 -24.12 -0.77 22.77
CA MET A 71 -23.16 -1.17 21.73
C MET A 71 -23.55 -0.69 20.33
N ILE A 72 -24.83 -0.72 19.95
CA ILE A 72 -25.25 -0.19 18.65
C ILE A 72 -25.08 1.33 18.57
N THR A 73 -25.30 2.03 19.68
CA THR A 73 -25.09 3.48 19.79
C THR A 73 -23.60 3.83 19.68
N VAL A 74 -22.74 3.10 20.40
CA VAL A 74 -21.27 3.28 20.33
C VAL A 74 -20.76 2.98 18.92
N ALA A 75 -21.23 1.91 18.28
CA ALA A 75 -20.89 1.58 16.90
C ALA A 75 -21.23 2.73 15.94
N GLY A 76 -22.42 3.33 16.07
CA GLY A 76 -22.83 4.49 15.27
C GLY A 76 -21.96 5.73 15.49
N THR A 77 -21.59 6.02 16.74
CA THR A 77 -20.70 7.14 17.09
C THR A 77 -19.30 6.93 16.52
N VAL A 78 -18.73 5.74 16.69
CA VAL A 78 -17.40 5.36 16.20
C VAL A 78 -17.35 5.43 14.67
N PHE A 79 -18.39 4.96 13.99
CA PHE A 79 -18.52 5.10 12.55
C PHE A 79 -18.59 6.57 12.11
N SER A 80 -19.35 7.39 12.80
CA SER A 80 -19.47 8.84 12.50
C SER A 80 -18.14 9.57 12.68
N VAL A 81 -17.44 9.33 13.79
CA VAL A 81 -16.11 9.91 14.07
C VAL A 81 -15.09 9.45 13.03
N THR A 82 -15.10 8.17 12.66
CA THR A 82 -14.28 7.60 11.59
C THR A 82 -14.47 8.33 10.26
N ILE A 83 -15.71 8.50 9.82
CA ILE A 83 -15.98 9.16 8.53
C ILE A 83 -15.61 10.65 8.60
N ALA A 84 -15.87 11.32 9.72
CA ALA A 84 -15.45 12.72 9.91
C ALA A 84 -13.91 12.86 9.81
N ALA A 85 -13.17 11.93 10.43
CA ALA A 85 -11.70 11.87 10.33
C ALA A 85 -11.23 11.66 8.88
N VAL A 86 -11.87 10.75 8.15
CA VAL A 86 -11.58 10.49 6.72
C VAL A 86 -11.79 11.75 5.88
N VAL A 87 -12.92 12.43 6.05
CA VAL A 87 -13.24 13.67 5.32
C VAL A 87 -12.23 14.75 5.64
N TYR A 88 -11.85 14.91 6.91
CA TYR A 88 -10.82 15.86 7.34
C TYR A 88 -9.46 15.55 6.69
N ALA A 89 -8.99 14.31 6.76
CA ALA A 89 -7.72 13.90 6.18
C ALA A 89 -7.70 14.05 4.65
N SER A 90 -8.77 13.65 3.96
CA SER A 90 -8.91 13.84 2.51
C SER A 90 -8.89 15.33 2.12
N GLY A 91 -9.53 16.17 2.94
CA GLY A 91 -9.58 17.62 2.77
C GLY A 91 -8.25 18.33 3.03
N GLN A 92 -7.37 17.78 3.87
CA GLN A 92 -6.07 18.37 4.16
C GLN A 92 -4.95 17.81 3.28
N TYR A 93 -4.97 16.51 2.99
CA TYR A 93 -3.78 15.79 2.52
C TYR A 93 -3.93 15.09 1.17
N GLY A 94 -5.16 14.85 0.70
CA GLY A 94 -5.40 14.27 -0.63
C GLY A 94 -6.44 13.15 -0.60
N PRO A 95 -7.30 13.00 -1.64
CA PRO A 95 -8.32 11.97 -1.69
C PRO A 95 -7.75 10.54 -1.72
N ARG A 96 -6.49 10.34 -2.11
CA ARG A 96 -5.88 9.00 -2.16
C ARG A 96 -5.70 8.37 -0.77
N LEU A 97 -5.51 9.21 0.25
CA LEU A 97 -5.36 8.78 1.65
C LEU A 97 -6.65 8.23 2.27
N LEU A 98 -7.80 8.49 1.66
CA LEU A 98 -9.10 7.94 2.07
C LEU A 98 -9.08 6.40 2.08
N THR A 99 -8.41 5.80 1.10
CA THR A 99 -8.32 4.33 0.97
C THR A 99 -7.46 3.71 2.08
N ASN A 100 -6.41 4.41 2.54
CA ASN A 100 -5.55 3.95 3.63
C ASN A 100 -6.29 3.88 4.96
N PHE A 101 -7.15 4.87 5.25
CA PHE A 101 -7.91 4.90 6.50
C PHE A 101 -8.98 3.79 6.57
N MET A 102 -9.62 3.49 5.45
CA MET A 102 -10.62 2.40 5.37
C MET A 102 -9.99 1.00 5.47
N ARG A 103 -8.69 0.89 5.17
CA ARG A 103 -7.89 -0.34 5.32
C ARG A 103 -7.34 -0.54 6.74
N ASP A 104 -7.50 0.43 7.63
CA ASP A 104 -6.99 0.34 9.00
C ASP A 104 -7.68 -0.76 9.80
N ARG A 105 -6.89 -1.76 10.24
CA ARG A 105 -7.40 -2.92 10.98
C ARG A 105 -7.91 -2.54 12.37
N GLY A 106 -7.35 -1.52 13.01
CA GLY A 106 -7.80 -1.08 14.32
C GLY A 106 -9.24 -0.58 14.25
N ASN A 107 -9.56 0.20 13.22
CA ASN A 107 -10.91 0.69 12.98
C ASN A 107 -11.90 -0.44 12.63
N GLN A 108 -11.49 -1.36 11.73
CA GLN A 108 -12.30 -2.51 11.34
C GLN A 108 -12.62 -3.44 12.53
N VAL A 109 -11.62 -3.75 13.36
CA VAL A 109 -11.81 -4.58 14.58
C VAL A 109 -12.66 -3.86 15.61
N THR A 110 -12.49 -2.54 15.76
CA THR A 110 -13.29 -1.73 16.68
C THR A 110 -14.77 -1.78 16.32
N LEU A 111 -15.12 -1.44 15.08
CA LEU A 111 -16.49 -1.49 14.61
C LEU A 111 -17.05 -2.91 14.67
N GLY A 112 -16.26 -3.89 14.25
CA GLY A 112 -16.61 -5.31 14.31
C GLY A 112 -16.93 -5.77 15.73
N THR A 113 -16.18 -5.34 16.74
CA THR A 113 -16.40 -5.71 18.15
C THR A 113 -17.75 -5.22 18.66
N PHE A 114 -18.11 -3.96 18.37
CA PHE A 114 -19.39 -3.39 18.83
C PHE A 114 -20.59 -4.04 18.13
N ILE A 115 -20.50 -4.24 16.80
CA ILE A 115 -21.55 -4.93 16.04
C ILE A 115 -21.69 -6.39 16.49
N ALA A 116 -20.58 -7.10 16.68
CA ALA A 116 -20.56 -8.47 17.16
C ALA A 116 -21.20 -8.59 18.55
N THR A 117 -20.82 -7.73 19.49
CA THR A 117 -21.38 -7.74 20.86
C THR A 117 -22.87 -7.41 20.86
N PHE A 118 -23.29 -6.44 20.05
CA PHE A 118 -24.71 -6.13 19.86
C PHE A 118 -25.51 -7.34 19.36
N LEU A 119 -25.04 -7.99 18.28
CA LEU A 119 -25.71 -9.16 17.70
C LEU A 119 -25.74 -10.33 18.67
N TYR A 120 -24.63 -10.57 19.38
CA TYR A 120 -24.56 -11.59 20.42
C TYR A 120 -25.63 -11.35 21.50
N CYS A 121 -25.69 -10.13 22.05
CA CYS A 121 -26.66 -9.78 23.08
C CYS A 121 -28.11 -9.93 22.58
N LEU A 122 -28.42 -9.49 21.36
CA LEU A 122 -29.76 -9.65 20.78
C LEU A 122 -30.18 -11.11 20.60
N LEU A 123 -29.25 -11.95 20.12
CA LEU A 123 -29.55 -13.37 19.90
C LEU A 123 -29.74 -14.12 21.21
N VAL A 124 -28.89 -13.88 22.21
CA VAL A 124 -29.06 -14.48 23.54
C VAL A 124 -30.34 -13.96 24.21
N LEU A 125 -30.63 -12.65 24.10
CA LEU A 125 -31.85 -12.04 24.64
C LEU A 125 -33.12 -12.73 24.13
N ARG A 126 -33.16 -13.07 22.83
CA ARG A 126 -34.28 -13.77 22.20
C ARG A 126 -34.54 -15.16 22.80
N THR A 127 -33.55 -15.79 23.43
CA THR A 127 -33.65 -17.15 23.96
C THR A 127 -34.15 -17.20 25.41
N ILE A 128 -34.13 -16.08 26.13
CA ILE A 128 -34.58 -16.02 27.53
C ILE A 128 -36.11 -16.15 27.60
N ARG A 129 -36.61 -17.15 28.33
CA ARG A 129 -38.04 -17.41 28.55
C ARG A 129 -38.40 -17.21 30.02
N SER A 130 -39.47 -16.46 30.32
CA SER A 130 -39.99 -16.36 31.68
C SER A 130 -40.91 -17.55 31.99
N ALA A 131 -41.13 -17.82 33.28
CA ALA A 131 -42.01 -18.90 33.72
C ALA A 131 -43.47 -18.71 33.28
N GLU A 132 -43.89 -17.46 33.03
CA GLU A 132 -45.21 -17.10 32.49
C GLU A 132 -45.36 -17.42 31.00
N GLU A 133 -44.25 -17.46 30.26
CA GLU A 133 -44.23 -17.66 28.80
C GLU A 133 -43.99 -19.13 28.39
N ALA A 134 -43.57 -19.99 29.31
CA ALA A 134 -43.07 -21.34 29.01
C ALA A 134 -43.53 -22.41 30.02
N ASP A 135 -44.85 -22.55 30.19
CA ASP A 135 -45.48 -23.63 31.00
C ASP A 135 -44.82 -23.83 32.38
N GLY A 136 -44.46 -22.74 33.07
CA GLY A 136 -43.88 -22.77 34.42
C GLY A 136 -42.36 -22.94 34.50
N TYR A 137 -41.65 -23.11 33.38
CA TYR A 137 -40.19 -23.26 33.35
C TYR A 137 -39.50 -21.96 32.90
N SER A 138 -38.75 -21.32 33.81
CA SER A 138 -37.87 -20.21 33.43
C SER A 138 -36.57 -20.75 32.83
N PHE A 139 -36.14 -20.17 31.71
CA PHE A 139 -34.87 -20.50 31.08
C PHE A 139 -34.02 -19.25 30.90
N VAL A 140 -32.85 -19.26 31.55
CA VAL A 140 -31.82 -18.23 31.44
C VAL A 140 -30.50 -18.90 31.05
N PRO A 141 -29.93 -18.61 29.87
CA PRO A 141 -28.66 -19.17 29.43
C PRO A 141 -27.51 -18.43 30.13
N ASN A 142 -27.11 -18.92 31.30
CA ASN A 142 -26.20 -18.20 32.18
C ASN A 142 -24.75 -18.17 31.65
N LEU A 143 -24.28 -19.22 30.99
CA LEU A 143 -22.96 -19.18 30.32
C LEU A 143 -22.99 -18.15 29.20
N ALA A 144 -24.07 -18.14 28.41
CA ALA A 144 -24.22 -17.14 27.36
C ALA A 144 -24.28 -15.71 27.92
N LEU A 145 -24.92 -15.51 29.08
CA LEU A 145 -24.94 -14.21 29.77
C LEU A 145 -23.54 -13.79 30.25
N LEU A 146 -22.77 -14.70 30.85
CA LEU A 146 -21.39 -14.44 31.30
C LEU A 146 -20.51 -13.99 30.13
N VAL A 147 -20.60 -14.70 29.00
CA VAL A 147 -19.88 -14.33 27.77
C VAL A 147 -20.33 -12.97 27.26
N GLY A 148 -21.63 -12.66 27.33
CA GLY A 148 -22.16 -11.34 26.96
C GLY A 148 -21.56 -10.20 27.81
N VAL A 149 -21.46 -10.40 29.12
CA VAL A 149 -20.81 -9.44 30.04
C VAL A 149 -19.31 -9.32 29.73
N ALA A 150 -18.63 -10.43 29.47
CA ALA A 150 -17.22 -10.40 29.08
C ALA A 150 -17.00 -9.62 27.77
N LEU A 151 -17.84 -9.85 26.76
CA LEU A 151 -17.81 -9.10 25.50
C LEU A 151 -18.08 -7.59 25.70
N ALA A 152 -18.98 -7.24 26.63
CA ALA A 152 -19.22 -5.84 27.00
C ALA A 152 -17.96 -5.19 27.62
N LEU A 153 -17.28 -5.87 28.54
CA LEU A 153 -16.03 -5.40 29.13
C LEU A 153 -14.92 -5.27 28.08
N CYS A 154 -14.78 -6.25 27.19
CA CYS A 154 -13.86 -6.17 26.05
C CYS A 154 -14.19 -4.97 25.14
N SER A 155 -15.47 -4.70 24.90
CA SER A 155 -15.91 -3.56 24.10
C SER A 155 -15.50 -2.23 24.73
N ILE A 156 -15.56 -2.10 26.06
CA ILE A 156 -15.06 -0.90 26.76
C ILE A 156 -13.55 -0.72 26.54
N ALA A 157 -12.76 -1.79 26.65
CA ALA A 157 -11.31 -1.73 26.39
C ALA A 157 -11.01 -1.32 24.94
N VAL A 158 -11.76 -1.87 23.99
CA VAL A 158 -11.66 -1.53 22.55
C VAL A 158 -12.07 -0.07 22.29
N LEU A 159 -13.07 0.45 23.01
CA LEU A 159 -13.45 1.87 22.93
C LEU A 159 -12.32 2.79 23.41
N ILE A 160 -11.68 2.47 24.54
CA ILE A 160 -10.53 3.23 25.05
C ILE A 160 -9.38 3.19 24.04
N TYR A 161 -9.11 2.03 23.46
CA TYR A 161 -8.14 1.88 22.37
C TYR A 161 -8.48 2.78 21.18
N PHE A 162 -9.74 2.77 20.72
CA PHE A 162 -10.19 3.57 19.57
C PHE A 162 -9.99 5.07 19.79
N ILE A 163 -10.29 5.57 21.00
CA ILE A 163 -10.11 6.98 21.36
C ILE A 163 -8.66 7.43 21.22
N HIS A 164 -7.69 6.53 21.44
CA HIS A 164 -6.27 6.82 21.22
C HIS A 164 -5.81 6.56 19.78
N HIS A 165 -6.34 5.51 19.15
CA HIS A 165 -5.93 5.04 17.82
C HIS A 165 -6.30 6.02 16.71
N VAL A 166 -7.53 6.55 16.70
CA VAL A 166 -7.99 7.43 15.62
C VAL A 166 -7.17 8.72 15.54
N PRO A 167 -6.98 9.50 16.63
CA PRO A 167 -6.20 10.73 16.55
C PRO A 167 -4.72 10.49 16.19
N SER A 168 -4.10 9.43 16.72
CA SER A 168 -2.68 9.13 16.44
C SER A 168 -2.43 8.71 14.99
N LYS A 169 -3.42 8.09 14.33
CA LYS A 169 -3.36 7.72 12.91
C LYS A 169 -3.72 8.86 11.95
N ILE A 170 -4.43 9.90 12.41
CA ILE A 170 -4.72 11.10 11.60
C ILE A 170 -3.51 12.03 11.52
N HIS A 171 -2.61 11.98 12.50
CA HIS A 171 -1.43 12.84 12.50
C HIS A 171 -0.61 12.62 11.21
N ILE A 172 -0.32 13.71 10.49
CA ILE A 172 0.25 13.64 9.13
C ILE A 172 1.57 12.87 9.07
N ASN A 173 2.40 13.01 10.11
CA ASN A 173 3.66 12.26 10.20
C ASN A 173 3.43 10.74 10.22
N SER A 174 2.39 10.25 10.90
CA SER A 174 2.05 8.83 10.93
C SER A 174 1.59 8.31 9.57
N VAL A 175 0.90 9.16 8.78
CA VAL A 175 0.46 8.82 7.43
C VAL A 175 1.64 8.77 6.47
N ILE A 176 2.51 9.79 6.52
CA ILE A 176 3.74 9.84 5.71
C ILE A 176 4.65 8.65 6.06
N GLU A 177 4.83 8.37 7.35
CA GLU A 177 5.59 7.22 7.84
C GLU A 177 5.03 5.90 7.29
N ASP A 178 3.73 5.66 7.38
CA ASP A 178 3.12 4.42 6.87
C ASP A 178 3.27 4.26 5.34
N VAL A 179 3.16 5.35 4.57
CA VAL A 179 3.40 5.33 3.12
C VAL A 179 4.89 5.08 2.82
N GLY A 180 5.78 5.78 3.52
CA GLY A 180 7.23 5.65 3.39
C GLY A 180 7.74 4.25 3.74
N ASP A 181 7.27 3.68 4.85
CA ASP A 181 7.58 2.30 5.26
C ASP A 181 7.06 1.27 4.27
N ARG A 182 5.88 1.49 3.68
CA ARG A 182 5.37 0.63 2.60
C ARG A 182 6.26 0.72 1.37
N LEU A 183 6.74 1.91 1.02
CA LEU A 183 7.64 2.12 -0.11
C LEU A 183 8.99 1.43 0.12
N LEU A 184 9.63 1.63 1.27
CA LEU A 184 10.89 0.99 1.64
C LEU A 184 10.77 -0.54 1.67
N ARG A 185 9.71 -1.08 2.28
CA ARG A 185 9.44 -2.54 2.26
C ARG A 185 9.19 -3.03 0.84
N GLY A 186 8.50 -2.25 0.02
CA GLY A 186 8.25 -2.56 -1.39
C GLY A 186 9.54 -2.63 -2.21
N ILE A 187 10.43 -1.65 -2.05
CA ILE A 187 11.78 -1.65 -2.65
C ILE A 187 12.57 -2.86 -2.16
N GLY A 188 12.57 -3.12 -0.85
CA GLY A 188 13.26 -4.26 -0.27
C GLY A 188 12.82 -5.61 -0.82
N LYS A 189 11.51 -5.79 -1.05
CA LYS A 189 10.92 -7.01 -1.61
C LYS A 189 11.14 -7.15 -3.12
N ARG A 190 11.01 -6.06 -3.89
CA ARG A 190 11.09 -6.11 -5.36
C ARG A 190 12.53 -6.06 -5.88
N PHE A 191 13.43 -5.44 -5.11
CA PHE A 191 14.84 -5.26 -5.48
C PHE A 191 15.78 -5.76 -4.37
N PRO A 192 15.72 -7.03 -3.89
CA PRO A 192 16.56 -7.45 -2.77
C PRO A 192 18.05 -7.23 -3.07
N ARG A 193 18.84 -6.83 -2.06
CA ARG A 193 20.26 -6.44 -2.22
C ARG A 193 21.13 -7.56 -2.79
N SER A 194 20.64 -8.80 -2.70
CA SER A 194 21.24 -10.00 -3.26
C SER A 194 20.11 -10.90 -3.80
N VAL A 195 19.86 -10.85 -5.10
CA VAL A 195 19.02 -11.84 -5.79
C VAL A 195 19.75 -12.33 -7.02
N GLY A 196 20.11 -13.62 -6.99
CA GLY A 196 20.53 -14.36 -8.17
C GLY A 196 21.76 -13.80 -8.87
N ILE A 197 22.28 -14.58 -9.80
CA ILE A 197 23.29 -14.13 -10.74
C ILE A 197 22.50 -13.32 -11.76
N ALA A 198 22.62 -11.98 -11.73
CA ALA A 198 22.32 -11.19 -12.93
C ALA A 198 23.04 -11.90 -14.09
N PRO A 199 22.44 -12.08 -15.28
CA PRO A 199 23.10 -12.77 -16.37
C PRO A 199 24.55 -12.26 -16.43
N GLU A 200 25.54 -13.16 -16.41
CA GLU A 200 26.95 -12.78 -16.30
C GLU A 200 27.34 -11.73 -17.35
N ASP A 201 26.56 -11.66 -18.43
CA ASP A 201 26.59 -10.64 -19.45
C ASP A 201 25.17 -10.30 -19.97
N ASP A 202 24.58 -9.19 -19.52
CA ASP A 202 23.29 -8.65 -20.02
C ASP A 202 23.35 -8.43 -21.55
N ALA A 203 24.55 -8.19 -22.11
CA ALA A 203 24.76 -8.07 -23.55
C ALA A 203 24.61 -9.40 -24.29
N ALA A 204 25.02 -10.52 -23.68
CA ALA A 204 24.85 -11.85 -24.25
C ALA A 204 23.36 -12.24 -24.30
N VAL A 205 22.59 -11.92 -23.25
CA VAL A 205 21.13 -12.15 -23.25
C VAL A 205 20.43 -11.21 -24.22
N ALA A 206 20.85 -9.94 -24.30
CA ALA A 206 20.32 -9.00 -25.28
C ALA A 206 20.52 -9.49 -26.74
N ALA A 207 21.62 -10.20 -27.01
CA ALA A 207 21.85 -10.81 -28.32
C ALA A 207 20.82 -11.91 -28.68
N THR A 208 20.17 -12.52 -27.69
CA THR A 208 19.11 -13.53 -27.88
C THR A 208 17.72 -12.93 -28.12
N ILE A 209 17.57 -11.60 -28.05
CA ILE A 209 16.29 -10.93 -28.36
C ILE A 209 15.92 -11.24 -29.82
N PRO A 210 14.71 -11.78 -30.08
CA PRO A 210 14.23 -12.04 -31.43
C PRO A 210 14.26 -10.79 -32.29
N ALA A 211 14.58 -10.93 -33.58
CA ALA A 211 14.70 -9.79 -34.51
C ALA A 211 13.45 -8.91 -34.52
N THR A 212 12.25 -9.50 -34.43
CA THR A 212 10.96 -8.79 -34.37
C THR A 212 10.83 -7.80 -33.18
N PHE A 213 11.62 -8.01 -32.12
CA PHE A 213 11.59 -7.22 -30.90
C PHE A 213 12.70 -6.17 -30.81
N ARG A 214 13.60 -6.10 -31.81
CA ARG A 214 14.68 -5.12 -31.84
C ARG A 214 14.23 -3.80 -32.48
N ASP A 215 14.83 -2.70 -32.05
CA ASP A 215 14.49 -1.36 -32.54
C ASP A 215 14.88 -1.14 -34.01
N ASP A 216 15.82 -1.92 -34.53
CA ASP A 216 16.31 -1.89 -35.92
C ASP A 216 15.57 -2.84 -36.87
N ALA A 217 14.51 -3.51 -36.39
CA ALA A 217 13.71 -4.42 -37.21
C ALA A 217 12.99 -3.68 -38.35
N ASP A 218 13.02 -4.25 -39.55
CA ASP A 218 12.19 -3.78 -40.65
C ASP A 218 10.70 -4.10 -40.39
N ALA A 219 9.80 -3.42 -41.11
CA ALA A 219 8.36 -3.55 -40.89
C ALA A 219 7.86 -5.01 -41.00
N ILE A 220 8.40 -5.77 -41.94
CA ILE A 220 7.98 -7.16 -42.19
C ILE A 220 8.39 -8.05 -41.01
N THR A 221 9.63 -7.93 -40.51
CA THR A 221 10.08 -8.71 -39.34
C THR A 221 9.37 -8.25 -38.07
N GLY A 222 9.12 -6.95 -37.91
CA GLY A 222 8.37 -6.40 -36.77
C GLY A 222 6.91 -6.86 -36.69
N GLU A 223 6.31 -7.28 -37.80
CA GLU A 223 4.95 -7.83 -37.84
C GLU A 223 4.87 -9.32 -37.50
N GLN A 224 6.00 -10.03 -37.41
CA GLN A 224 6.07 -11.45 -37.04
C GLN A 224 5.86 -11.68 -35.54
N ARG A 225 4.74 -11.20 -35.00
CA ARG A 225 4.37 -11.34 -33.59
C ARG A 225 2.85 -11.42 -33.43
N ARG A 226 2.40 -12.23 -32.49
CA ARG A 226 0.98 -12.30 -32.13
C ARG A 226 0.70 -11.31 -31.03
N ILE A 227 -0.37 -10.53 -31.17
CA ILE A 227 -0.76 -9.52 -30.19
C ILE A 227 -1.88 -10.08 -29.31
N VAL A 228 -1.62 -10.17 -28.01
CA VAL A 228 -2.64 -10.45 -27.00
C VAL A 228 -3.20 -9.13 -26.49
N THR A 229 -4.46 -8.86 -26.77
CA THR A 229 -5.12 -7.59 -26.44
C THR A 229 -5.89 -7.63 -25.12
N ALA A 230 -6.00 -6.47 -24.47
CA ALA A 230 -6.80 -6.28 -23.27
C ALA A 230 -8.30 -6.43 -23.56
N ARG A 231 -9.00 -7.14 -22.67
CA ARG A 231 -10.47 -7.30 -22.70
C ARG A 231 -11.21 -6.28 -21.82
N ASP A 232 -10.51 -5.63 -20.91
CA ASP A 232 -11.06 -4.65 -19.96
C ASP A 232 -10.37 -3.28 -20.07
N THR A 233 -11.02 -2.24 -19.56
CA THR A 233 -10.44 -0.90 -19.39
C THR A 233 -10.24 -0.60 -17.91
N GLY A 234 -9.07 -0.11 -17.54
CA GLY A 234 -8.74 0.24 -16.16
C GLY A 234 -7.24 0.19 -15.86
N TYR A 235 -6.89 0.26 -14.59
CA TYR A 235 -5.51 0.10 -14.13
C TYR A 235 -5.13 -1.38 -14.01
N ILE A 236 -3.94 -1.75 -14.51
CA ILE A 236 -3.33 -3.04 -14.20
C ILE A 236 -3.01 -3.05 -12.70
N GLN A 237 -3.71 -3.86 -11.91
CA GLN A 237 -3.49 -3.94 -10.46
C GLN A 237 -2.52 -5.05 -10.08
N PHE A 238 -2.48 -6.12 -10.88
CA PHE A 238 -1.66 -7.29 -10.64
C PHE A 238 -1.22 -7.94 -11.93
N LEU A 239 0.03 -8.40 -11.96
CA LEU A 239 0.63 -9.25 -12.98
C LEU A 239 1.22 -10.48 -12.29
N ASP A 240 0.75 -11.66 -12.69
CA ASP A 240 1.30 -12.94 -12.21
C ASP A 240 2.55 -13.33 -13.03
N ASP A 241 3.71 -12.82 -12.60
CA ASP A 241 5.01 -13.08 -13.23
C ASP A 241 5.28 -14.60 -13.39
N ASP A 242 4.83 -15.43 -12.44
CA ASP A 242 5.03 -16.89 -12.46
C ASP A 242 4.18 -17.57 -13.54
N VAL A 243 2.94 -17.12 -13.75
CA VAL A 243 2.07 -17.64 -14.82
C VAL A 243 2.64 -17.25 -16.18
N VAL A 244 3.06 -15.99 -16.35
CA VAL A 244 3.66 -15.50 -17.59
C VAL A 244 4.90 -16.33 -17.96
N LEU A 245 5.83 -16.53 -17.02
CA LEU A 245 7.04 -17.34 -17.25
C LEU A 245 6.70 -18.80 -17.55
N ARG A 246 5.73 -19.39 -16.85
CA ARG A 246 5.32 -20.78 -17.07
C ARG A 246 4.74 -20.98 -18.47
N VAL A 247 3.84 -20.10 -18.91
CA VAL A 247 3.25 -20.15 -20.25
C VAL A 247 4.34 -19.97 -21.31
N ALA A 248 5.24 -19.00 -21.11
CA ALA A 248 6.37 -18.79 -22.01
C ALA A 248 7.27 -20.02 -22.14
N LYS A 249 7.60 -20.68 -21.01
CA LYS A 249 8.43 -21.89 -21.00
C LYS A 249 7.73 -23.08 -21.65
N GLN A 250 6.47 -23.34 -21.31
CA GLN A 250 5.72 -24.50 -21.81
C GLN A 250 5.49 -24.47 -23.33
N ARG A 251 5.31 -23.28 -23.89
CA ARG A 251 5.03 -23.07 -25.32
C ARG A 251 6.27 -22.63 -26.11
N ASP A 252 7.43 -22.56 -25.46
CA ASP A 252 8.69 -22.06 -26.01
C ASP A 252 8.55 -20.70 -26.71
N LEU A 253 8.11 -19.70 -25.94
CA LEU A 253 7.82 -18.33 -26.38
C LEU A 253 8.79 -17.31 -25.75
N VAL A 254 8.92 -16.18 -26.44
CA VAL A 254 9.45 -14.92 -25.93
C VAL A 254 8.31 -13.90 -25.92
N LEU A 255 8.05 -13.31 -24.76
CA LEU A 255 6.95 -12.39 -24.52
C LEU A 255 7.48 -10.98 -24.27
N ARG A 256 6.93 -9.96 -24.93
CA ARG A 256 7.19 -8.55 -24.61
C ARG A 256 5.96 -7.95 -23.93
N LEU A 257 6.12 -7.53 -22.68
CA LEU A 257 5.05 -6.92 -21.88
C LEU A 257 5.01 -5.41 -22.14
N GLN A 258 3.84 -4.92 -22.56
CA GLN A 258 3.63 -3.51 -22.89
C GLN A 258 3.13 -2.68 -21.70
N TYR A 259 2.62 -3.34 -20.66
CA TYR A 259 2.06 -2.70 -19.48
C TYR A 259 2.66 -3.27 -18.20
N GLN A 260 2.73 -2.44 -17.17
CA GLN A 260 3.13 -2.81 -15.82
C GLN A 260 2.01 -2.52 -14.81
N PRO A 261 2.01 -3.20 -13.64
CA PRO A 261 1.14 -2.83 -12.55
C PRO A 261 1.21 -1.34 -12.24
N GLY A 262 0.06 -0.67 -12.28
CA GLY A 262 -0.11 0.78 -12.15
C GLY A 262 -0.49 1.52 -13.43
N ASP A 263 -0.26 0.92 -14.60
CA ASP A 263 -0.56 1.55 -15.88
C ASP A 263 -2.05 1.43 -16.21
N PHE A 264 -2.59 2.41 -16.95
CA PHE A 264 -3.98 2.38 -17.42
C PHE A 264 -4.05 1.79 -18.84
N VAL A 265 -4.88 0.76 -19.02
CA VAL A 265 -5.09 0.08 -20.29
C VAL A 265 -6.52 0.30 -20.80
N HIS A 266 -6.68 0.32 -22.11
CA HIS A 266 -7.98 0.35 -22.79
C HIS A 266 -8.24 -0.99 -23.50
N VAL A 267 -9.52 -1.36 -23.64
CA VAL A 267 -9.93 -2.53 -24.43
C VAL A 267 -9.31 -2.48 -25.82
N GLY A 268 -8.78 -3.61 -26.29
CA GLY A 268 -8.16 -3.76 -27.61
C GLY A 268 -6.69 -3.34 -27.68
N ARG A 269 -6.12 -2.74 -26.64
CA ARG A 269 -4.67 -2.43 -26.61
C ARG A 269 -3.83 -3.67 -26.37
N ALA A 270 -2.63 -3.71 -26.94
CA ALA A 270 -1.69 -4.82 -26.82
C ALA A 270 -1.17 -4.95 -25.37
N LEU A 271 -1.54 -6.01 -24.66
CA LEU A 271 -0.98 -6.33 -23.35
C LEU A 271 0.38 -7.02 -23.47
N VAL A 272 0.43 -8.02 -24.34
CA VAL A 272 1.60 -8.88 -24.57
C VAL A 272 1.78 -9.07 -26.06
N GLU A 273 3.01 -8.92 -26.52
CA GLU A 273 3.43 -9.35 -27.84
C GLU A 273 4.18 -10.67 -27.74
N VAL A 274 3.85 -11.61 -28.61
CA VAL A 274 4.28 -13.00 -28.50
C VAL A 274 5.06 -13.40 -29.74
N TRP A 275 6.24 -13.98 -29.52
CA TRP A 275 7.07 -14.58 -30.55
C TRP A 275 7.50 -15.99 -30.15
N PRO A 276 7.57 -16.96 -31.09
CA PRO A 276 7.04 -16.89 -32.45
C PRO A 276 5.50 -16.94 -32.47
N PRO A 277 4.84 -16.24 -33.41
CA PRO A 277 3.38 -16.09 -33.39
C PRO A 277 2.62 -17.42 -33.57
N GLU A 278 3.20 -18.38 -34.30
CA GLU A 278 2.55 -19.66 -34.63
C GLU A 278 2.40 -20.58 -33.42
N ARG A 279 3.16 -20.34 -32.34
CA ARG A 279 3.15 -21.15 -31.11
C ARG A 279 2.17 -20.64 -30.06
N CYS A 280 1.51 -19.52 -30.34
CA CYS A 280 0.50 -18.94 -29.47
C CYS A 280 -0.86 -19.11 -30.14
N ASP A 281 -1.65 -20.07 -29.66
CA ASP A 281 -3.04 -20.29 -30.02
C ASP A 281 -3.99 -19.41 -29.17
N ASP A 282 -5.30 -19.55 -29.35
CA ASP A 282 -6.28 -18.78 -28.59
C ASP A 282 -6.26 -19.12 -27.09
N ASP A 283 -6.04 -20.39 -26.74
CA ASP A 283 -5.91 -20.83 -25.34
C ASP A 283 -4.69 -20.19 -24.66
N CYS A 284 -3.53 -20.18 -25.33
CA CYS A 284 -2.34 -19.48 -24.85
C CYS A 284 -2.59 -17.97 -24.68
N ALA A 285 -3.33 -17.35 -25.60
CA ALA A 285 -3.68 -15.94 -25.48
C ALA A 285 -4.62 -15.70 -24.28
N ASP A 286 -5.55 -16.60 -24.00
CA ASP A 286 -6.45 -16.51 -22.85
C ASP A 286 -5.69 -16.70 -21.53
N ASP A 287 -4.80 -17.68 -21.43
CA ASP A 287 -3.90 -17.87 -20.27
C ASP A 287 -3.06 -16.62 -19.98
N LEU A 288 -2.50 -15.99 -21.02
CA LEU A 288 -1.73 -14.76 -20.89
C LEU A 288 -2.60 -13.58 -20.42
N ARG A 289 -3.86 -13.50 -20.84
CA ARG A 289 -4.79 -12.45 -20.36
C ARG A 289 -5.15 -12.68 -18.89
N GLU A 290 -5.38 -13.92 -18.47
CA GLU A 290 -5.70 -14.25 -17.08
C GLU A 290 -4.56 -13.95 -16.09
N ALA A 291 -3.33 -13.84 -16.59
CA ALA A 291 -2.19 -13.39 -15.78
C ALA A 291 -2.29 -11.91 -15.37
N PHE A 292 -3.09 -11.09 -16.08
CA PHE A 292 -3.33 -9.69 -15.76
C PHE A 292 -4.65 -9.51 -15.01
N SER A 293 -4.64 -8.62 -14.03
CA SER A 293 -5.84 -8.17 -13.37
C SER A 293 -6.05 -6.68 -13.55
N VAL A 294 -7.20 -6.29 -14.13
CA VAL A 294 -7.56 -4.89 -14.41
C VAL A 294 -8.64 -4.39 -13.46
N GLY A 295 -8.43 -3.25 -12.80
CA GLY A 295 -9.40 -2.64 -11.88
C GLY A 295 -9.59 -1.13 -12.07
N SER A 296 -10.61 -0.56 -11.43
CA SER A 296 -10.98 0.86 -11.60
C SER A 296 -10.05 1.85 -10.88
N GLN A 297 -9.17 1.37 -9.99
CA GLN A 297 -8.25 2.19 -9.19
C GLN A 297 -6.85 1.57 -9.21
N ARG A 298 -5.81 2.41 -9.03
CA ARG A 298 -4.45 1.91 -8.81
C ARG A 298 -4.35 1.22 -7.45
N SER A 299 -3.43 0.28 -7.32
CA SER A 299 -3.13 -0.43 -6.07
C SER A 299 -1.64 -0.40 -5.80
N ALA A 300 -1.26 -0.20 -4.54
CA ALA A 300 0.12 -0.29 -4.08
C ALA A 300 0.69 -1.73 -4.08
N LEU A 301 -0.13 -2.76 -4.39
CA LEU A 301 0.23 -4.16 -4.27
C LEU A 301 1.50 -4.53 -5.06
N GLN A 302 1.63 -4.04 -6.29
CA GLN A 302 2.80 -4.25 -7.16
C GLN A 302 3.32 -2.94 -7.81
N ASP A 303 2.79 -1.79 -7.41
CA ASP A 303 3.12 -0.50 -8.01
C ASP A 303 3.77 0.43 -6.99
N LEU A 304 5.11 0.40 -6.92
CA LEU A 304 5.89 1.31 -6.07
C LEU A 304 5.67 2.78 -6.44
N ARG A 305 5.35 3.03 -7.71
CA ARG A 305 5.18 4.37 -8.25
C ARG A 305 3.92 5.03 -7.68
N PHE A 306 2.93 4.24 -7.29
CA PHE A 306 1.75 4.73 -6.58
C PHE A 306 2.09 5.29 -5.19
N LEU A 307 2.96 4.62 -4.44
CA LEU A 307 3.40 5.08 -3.12
C LEU A 307 4.26 6.36 -3.22
N VAL A 308 5.10 6.45 -4.27
CA VAL A 308 5.82 7.69 -4.60
C VAL A 308 4.82 8.82 -4.89
N ASP A 309 3.79 8.56 -5.71
CA ASP A 309 2.78 9.57 -6.03
C ASP A 309 2.00 10.03 -4.78
N GLU A 310 1.74 9.15 -3.81
CA GLU A 310 1.10 9.53 -2.55
C GLU A 310 1.96 10.52 -1.75
N LEU A 311 3.27 10.27 -1.62
CA LEU A 311 4.19 11.20 -0.94
C LEU A 311 4.34 12.52 -1.69
N VAL A 312 4.39 12.47 -3.02
CA VAL A 312 4.45 13.65 -3.89
C VAL A 312 3.17 14.48 -3.76
N GLU A 313 2.00 13.85 -3.73
CA GLU A 313 0.72 14.54 -3.57
C GLU A 313 0.63 15.27 -2.22
N ILE A 314 1.05 14.63 -1.13
CA ILE A 314 1.10 15.25 0.20
C ILE A 314 2.05 16.45 0.19
N ALA A 315 3.27 16.28 -0.31
CA ALA A 315 4.27 17.34 -0.34
C ALA A 315 3.86 18.52 -1.24
N ALA A 316 3.36 18.26 -2.45
CA ALA A 316 2.89 19.28 -3.36
C ALA A 316 1.71 20.07 -2.78
N ARG A 317 0.81 19.39 -2.06
CA ARG A 317 -0.32 20.05 -1.39
C ARG A 317 0.13 20.88 -0.20
N ALA A 318 1.07 20.38 0.60
CA ALA A 318 1.66 21.12 1.72
C ALA A 318 2.36 22.40 1.24
N LEU A 319 3.08 22.34 0.12
CA LEU A 319 3.75 23.49 -0.52
C LEU A 319 2.81 24.37 -1.35
N SER A 320 1.54 24.00 -1.50
CA SER A 320 0.59 24.82 -2.26
C SER A 320 0.32 26.15 -1.55
N PRO A 321 0.02 27.23 -2.29
CA PRO A 321 -0.25 28.55 -1.70
C PRO A 321 -1.37 28.57 -0.65
N GLY A 322 -2.29 27.59 -0.69
CA GLY A 322 -3.40 27.49 0.25
C GLY A 322 -3.05 26.86 1.59
N VAL A 323 -1.95 26.10 1.69
CA VAL A 323 -1.52 25.42 2.93
C VAL A 323 -0.23 26.03 3.45
N ASN A 324 0.80 26.16 2.60
CA ASN A 324 2.10 26.75 2.90
C ASN A 324 2.78 26.15 4.15
N ASP A 325 2.86 24.82 4.20
CA ASP A 325 3.51 24.04 5.25
C ASP A 325 4.76 23.32 4.70
N PRO A 326 5.93 23.98 4.70
CA PRO A 326 7.16 23.38 4.19
C PRO A 326 7.68 22.21 5.04
N PHE A 327 7.32 22.11 6.33
CA PHE A 327 7.84 21.05 7.21
C PHE A 327 7.18 19.69 6.92
N THR A 328 5.90 19.68 6.55
CA THR A 328 5.24 18.47 6.05
C THR A 328 5.90 17.99 4.74
N ALA A 329 6.25 18.92 3.85
CA ALA A 329 6.94 18.59 2.60
C ALA A 329 8.38 18.09 2.83
N VAL A 330 9.11 18.70 3.77
CA VAL A 330 10.43 18.22 4.24
C VAL A 330 10.33 16.76 4.70
N THR A 331 9.33 16.44 5.51
CA THR A 331 9.12 15.05 5.98
C THR A 331 8.89 14.10 4.80
N CYS A 332 8.10 14.49 3.79
CA CYS A 332 7.91 13.68 2.59
C CYS A 332 9.21 13.49 1.79
N LEU A 333 10.02 14.55 1.66
CA LEU A 333 11.34 14.51 1.02
C LEU A 333 12.30 13.56 1.76
N ASP A 334 12.24 13.49 3.10
CA ASP A 334 13.02 12.54 3.90
C ASP A 334 12.70 11.08 3.53
N TRP A 335 11.41 10.74 3.45
CA TRP A 335 10.98 9.38 3.10
C TRP A 335 11.28 9.04 1.64
N LEU A 336 11.14 10.00 0.73
CA LEU A 336 11.52 9.83 -0.68
C LEU A 336 13.04 9.66 -0.84
N SER A 337 13.85 10.43 -0.11
CA SER A 337 15.31 10.32 -0.13
C SER A 337 15.75 8.97 0.42
N ALA A 338 15.21 8.54 1.57
CA ALA A 338 15.50 7.23 2.15
C ALA A 338 15.17 6.08 1.20
N ALA A 339 14.01 6.15 0.53
CA ALA A 339 13.60 5.15 -0.47
C ALA A 339 14.54 5.11 -1.68
N LEU A 340 14.92 6.27 -2.20
CA LEU A 340 15.82 6.36 -3.36
C LEU A 340 17.27 6.03 -3.02
N SER A 341 17.74 6.33 -1.81
CA SER A 341 19.04 5.87 -1.27
C SER A 341 19.10 4.35 -1.19
N ASP A 342 18.06 3.71 -0.65
CA ASP A 342 18.01 2.25 -0.58
C ASP A 342 17.97 1.63 -1.98
N LEU A 343 17.28 2.25 -2.94
CA LEU A 343 17.28 1.85 -4.34
C LEU A 343 18.64 2.09 -5.04
N ALA A 344 19.32 3.18 -4.70
CA ALA A 344 20.61 3.56 -5.25
C ALA A 344 21.71 2.53 -4.94
N GLY A 345 21.65 1.88 -3.77
CA GLY A 345 22.54 0.79 -3.39
C GLY A 345 22.18 -0.57 -4.01
N ARG A 346 21.12 -0.68 -4.82
CA ARG A 346 20.62 -1.94 -5.38
C ARG A 346 20.87 -2.05 -6.88
N SER A 347 21.15 -3.28 -7.31
CA SER A 347 21.08 -3.68 -8.72
C SER A 347 19.61 -3.73 -9.14
N LEU A 348 19.24 -2.90 -10.11
CA LEU A 348 17.91 -2.98 -10.70
C LEU A 348 17.86 -4.26 -11.56
N PRO A 349 16.82 -5.10 -11.44
CA PRO A 349 16.70 -6.32 -12.20
C PRO A 349 16.70 -6.00 -13.69
N SER A 350 17.34 -6.87 -14.46
CA SER A 350 17.32 -6.77 -15.92
C SER A 350 15.88 -6.72 -16.41
N HIS A 351 15.67 -5.90 -17.43
CA HIS A 351 14.40 -5.84 -18.13
C HIS A 351 14.10 -7.14 -18.90
N LEU A 352 15.13 -7.97 -19.08
CA LEU A 352 15.08 -9.31 -19.63
C LEU A 352 14.97 -10.34 -18.50
N ARG A 353 14.03 -11.28 -18.65
CA ARG A 353 13.84 -12.39 -17.70
C ARG A 353 14.03 -13.71 -18.41
N VAL A 354 14.87 -14.54 -17.81
CA VAL A 354 15.19 -15.89 -18.28
C VAL A 354 14.47 -16.94 -17.44
N ASP A 355 14.30 -18.14 -17.99
CA ASP A 355 13.89 -19.31 -17.22
C ASP A 355 15.07 -19.98 -16.50
N ASP A 356 14.79 -21.08 -15.78
CA ASP A 356 15.80 -21.87 -15.06
C ASP A 356 16.91 -22.43 -15.97
N ASP A 357 16.67 -22.51 -17.28
CA ASP A 357 17.59 -23.01 -18.29
C ASP A 357 18.41 -21.86 -18.93
N GLY A 358 18.26 -20.63 -18.45
CA GLY A 358 18.94 -19.44 -18.96
C GLY A 358 18.36 -18.90 -20.27
N THR A 359 17.22 -19.40 -20.72
CA THR A 359 16.59 -18.98 -21.99
C THR A 359 15.75 -17.73 -21.78
N LEU A 360 15.88 -16.73 -22.64
CA LEU A 360 15.06 -15.51 -22.60
C LEU A 360 13.57 -15.86 -22.78
N ARG A 361 12.73 -15.43 -21.84
CA ARG A 361 11.26 -15.66 -21.86
C ARG A 361 10.45 -14.38 -21.85
N VAL A 362 10.88 -13.35 -21.13
CA VAL A 362 10.08 -12.13 -20.97
C VAL A 362 10.95 -10.89 -21.11
N ILE A 363 10.51 -9.96 -21.94
CA ILE A 363 11.04 -8.61 -22.10
C ILE A 363 10.04 -7.66 -21.45
N THR A 364 10.52 -6.85 -20.53
CA THR A 364 9.72 -5.85 -19.80
C THR A 364 10.29 -4.46 -20.01
N HIS A 365 9.56 -3.42 -19.62
CA HIS A 365 10.10 -2.07 -19.54
C HIS A 365 10.74 -1.87 -18.16
N PRO A 366 12.03 -1.52 -18.04
CA PRO A 366 12.65 -1.41 -16.73
C PRO A 366 12.11 -0.20 -15.96
N VAL A 367 11.83 -0.39 -14.66
CA VAL A 367 11.75 0.74 -13.74
C VAL A 367 13.17 1.24 -13.52
N SER A 368 13.51 2.39 -14.09
CA SER A 368 14.84 2.98 -13.97
C SER A 368 14.92 3.89 -12.75
N PHE A 369 16.14 4.02 -12.20
CA PHE A 369 16.43 5.01 -11.17
C PHE A 369 16.01 6.43 -11.62
N ALA A 370 16.30 6.78 -12.87
CA ALA A 370 15.93 8.08 -13.44
C ALA A 370 14.42 8.29 -13.51
N SER A 371 13.65 7.26 -13.86
CA SER A 371 12.18 7.36 -13.88
C SER A 371 11.60 7.60 -12.49
N LEU A 372 12.14 6.94 -11.46
CA LEU A 372 11.69 7.17 -10.07
C LEU A 372 12.14 8.53 -9.52
N MET A 373 13.36 8.97 -9.85
CA MET A 373 13.83 10.34 -9.55
C MET A 373 12.93 11.41 -10.17
N ASP A 374 12.57 11.27 -11.44
CA ASP A 374 11.70 12.22 -12.13
C ASP A 374 10.28 12.23 -11.56
N ARG A 375 9.75 11.05 -11.23
CA ARG A 375 8.42 10.93 -10.62
C ARG A 375 8.35 11.47 -9.19
N SER A 376 9.47 11.54 -8.48
CA SER A 376 9.57 12.04 -7.11
C SER A 376 10.06 13.49 -7.09
N PHE A 377 11.38 13.66 -7.14
CA PHE A 377 12.06 14.94 -7.15
C PHE A 377 11.70 15.78 -8.38
N GLY A 378 11.55 15.19 -9.56
CA GLY A 378 11.12 15.94 -10.75
C GLY A 378 9.72 16.56 -10.58
N ALA A 379 8.75 15.77 -10.11
CA ALA A 379 7.39 16.24 -9.85
C ALA A 379 7.30 17.31 -8.74
N LEU A 380 8.18 17.22 -7.73
CA LEU A 380 8.23 18.20 -6.63
C LEU A 380 9.04 19.45 -6.94
N ALA A 381 9.87 19.45 -7.98
CA ALA A 381 10.82 20.53 -8.25
C ALA A 381 10.15 21.91 -8.31
N GLN A 382 9.03 22.05 -9.03
CA GLN A 382 8.32 23.33 -9.15
C GLN A 382 7.73 23.82 -7.81
N TYR A 383 7.30 22.91 -6.94
CA TYR A 383 6.71 23.26 -5.65
C TYR A 383 7.81 23.61 -4.65
N SER A 384 8.87 22.80 -4.61
CA SER A 384 10.02 23.04 -3.73
C SER A 384 10.75 24.31 -4.11
N ALA A 385 10.90 24.62 -5.41
CA ALA A 385 11.59 25.82 -5.91
C ALA A 385 11.00 27.15 -5.40
N ALA A 386 9.70 27.17 -5.08
CA ALA A 386 9.01 28.36 -4.59
C ALA A 386 9.18 28.58 -3.08
N ASP A 387 9.73 27.62 -2.34
CA ASP A 387 9.95 27.71 -0.88
C ASP A 387 11.41 27.43 -0.51
N MET A 388 12.02 28.32 0.27
CA MET A 388 13.44 28.19 0.63
C MET A 388 13.72 26.95 1.46
N VAL A 389 12.85 26.62 2.43
CA VAL A 389 13.08 25.51 3.37
C VAL A 389 12.99 24.18 2.62
N ALA A 390 11.97 24.01 1.79
CA ALA A 390 11.79 22.83 0.96
C ALA A 390 12.89 22.70 -0.11
N SER A 391 13.29 23.79 -0.76
CA SER A 391 14.40 23.79 -1.74
C SER A 391 15.72 23.33 -1.11
N LEU A 392 16.06 23.84 0.07
CA LEU A 392 17.29 23.43 0.76
C LEU A 392 17.25 21.95 1.12
N ARG A 393 16.13 21.48 1.69
CA ARG A 393 15.98 20.06 2.01
C ARG A 393 16.02 19.17 0.77
N TYR A 394 15.42 19.59 -0.33
CA TYR A 394 15.46 18.87 -1.60
C TYR A 394 16.91 18.65 -2.06
N LEU A 395 17.75 19.69 -2.00
CA LEU A 395 19.17 19.58 -2.35
C LEU A 395 19.94 18.68 -1.38
N ASP A 396 19.66 18.79 -0.08
CA ASP A 396 20.26 17.92 0.93
C ASP A 396 19.90 16.44 0.66
N ALA A 397 18.62 16.17 0.41
CA ALA A 397 18.09 14.86 0.10
C ALA A 397 18.71 14.28 -1.19
N LEU A 398 18.92 15.09 -2.22
CA LEU A 398 19.61 14.65 -3.44
C LEU A 398 21.03 14.15 -3.16
N GLY A 399 21.78 14.86 -2.33
CA GLY A 399 23.13 14.42 -2.03
C GLY A 399 23.20 13.32 -0.97
N GLU A 400 22.21 13.16 -0.09
CA GLU A 400 22.02 11.93 0.69
C GLU A 400 21.90 10.71 -0.25
N VAL A 401 21.02 10.78 -1.26
CA VAL A 401 20.86 9.72 -2.27
C VAL A 401 22.17 9.47 -3.02
N SER A 402 22.97 10.51 -3.25
CA SER A 402 24.25 10.37 -3.94
C SER A 402 25.30 9.58 -3.14
N LEU A 403 25.23 9.54 -1.81
CA LEU A 403 26.19 8.79 -0.98
C LEU A 403 26.13 7.29 -1.24
N ASP A 404 24.96 6.78 -1.65
CA ASP A 404 24.69 5.38 -1.95
C ASP A 404 24.76 5.07 -3.47
N CYS A 405 25.17 6.03 -4.30
CA CYS A 405 25.26 5.88 -5.76
C CYS A 405 26.71 5.71 -6.26
N ASP A 406 27.13 4.55 -6.73
CA ASP A 406 28.46 4.39 -7.36
C ASP A 406 28.45 4.53 -8.90
N ALA A 407 27.28 4.44 -9.54
CA ALA A 407 27.16 4.46 -10.99
C ALA A 407 27.18 5.91 -11.55
N PRO A 408 28.07 6.25 -12.52
CA PRO A 408 28.17 7.59 -13.07
C PRO A 408 26.85 8.14 -13.66
N GLY A 409 26.04 7.27 -14.28
CA GLY A 409 24.74 7.65 -14.82
C GLY A 409 23.72 8.08 -13.76
N ARG A 410 23.75 7.45 -12.57
CA ARG A 410 22.89 7.84 -11.43
C ARG A 410 23.32 9.18 -10.85
N LEU A 411 24.63 9.41 -10.71
CA LEU A 411 25.17 10.70 -10.28
C LEU A 411 24.83 11.83 -11.26
N ALA A 412 24.90 11.57 -12.57
CA ALA A 412 24.49 12.52 -13.60
C ALA A 412 22.99 12.87 -13.47
N THR A 413 22.14 11.87 -13.22
CA THR A 413 20.70 12.07 -12.99
C THR A 413 20.45 12.97 -11.78
N ILE A 414 21.12 12.72 -10.64
CA ILE A 414 21.00 13.54 -9.42
C ILE A 414 21.41 14.98 -9.71
N ARG A 415 22.53 15.18 -10.42
CA ARG A 415 22.98 16.51 -10.81
C ARG A 415 21.96 17.25 -11.67
N THR A 416 21.34 16.58 -12.65
CA THR A 416 20.29 17.18 -13.48
C THR A 416 19.10 17.67 -12.64
N HIS A 417 18.70 16.94 -11.60
CA HIS A 417 17.62 17.39 -10.71
C HIS A 417 18.03 18.60 -9.85
N ALA A 418 19.28 18.66 -9.39
CA ALA A 418 19.79 19.84 -8.68
C ALA A 418 19.81 21.09 -9.58
N ASP A 419 20.26 20.93 -10.84
CA ASP A 419 20.30 22.00 -11.84
C ASP A 419 18.89 22.55 -12.14
N ARG A 420 17.93 21.64 -12.37
CA ARG A 420 16.52 22.01 -12.63
C ARG A 420 15.89 22.76 -11.45
N LEU A 421 16.15 22.33 -10.21
CA LEU A 421 15.63 23.02 -9.03
C LEU A 421 16.21 24.44 -8.92
N GLU A 422 17.52 24.60 -9.13
CA GLU A 422 18.18 25.91 -9.06
C GLU A 422 17.65 26.89 -10.12
N GLU A 423 17.40 26.39 -11.34
CA GLU A 423 16.79 27.17 -12.43
C GLU A 423 15.39 27.65 -12.03
N LEU A 424 14.51 26.74 -11.62
CA LEU A 424 13.15 27.07 -11.18
C LEU A 424 13.13 28.00 -9.95
N ALA A 425 14.04 27.80 -9.00
CA ALA A 425 14.15 28.68 -7.84
C ALA A 425 14.57 30.10 -8.26
N GLY A 426 15.37 30.24 -9.31
CA GLY A 426 15.75 31.52 -9.90
C GLY A 426 14.58 32.30 -10.50
N GLU A 427 13.54 31.59 -10.94
CA GLU A 427 12.29 32.19 -11.43
C GLU A 427 11.33 32.56 -10.30
N ALA A 428 11.28 31.74 -9.24
CA ALA A 428 10.29 31.87 -8.16
C ALA A 428 10.74 32.74 -6.97
N LEU A 429 12.05 32.81 -6.69
CA LEU A 429 12.60 33.44 -5.48
C LEU A 429 13.61 34.54 -5.81
N THR A 430 13.82 35.46 -4.86
CA THR A 430 14.81 36.54 -5.00
C THR A 430 15.57 36.79 -3.69
N GLY A 431 16.64 37.57 -3.76
CA GLY A 431 17.39 38.03 -2.58
C GLY A 431 18.03 36.90 -1.77
N PHE A 432 17.87 36.96 -0.45
CA PHE A 432 18.48 36.03 0.50
C PHE A 432 18.09 34.57 0.24
N ASN A 433 16.81 34.32 -0.05
CA ASN A 433 16.29 32.96 -0.24
C ASN A 433 16.95 32.28 -1.45
N LEU A 434 17.00 32.97 -2.60
CA LEU A 434 17.65 32.46 -3.80
C LEU A 434 19.16 32.28 -3.61
N ALA A 435 19.82 33.23 -2.93
CA ALA A 435 21.25 33.13 -2.67
C ALA A 435 21.61 31.87 -1.86
N ARG A 436 20.80 31.52 -0.85
CA ARG A 436 20.96 30.29 -0.06
C ARG A 436 20.87 29.03 -0.92
N ILE A 437 19.87 28.97 -1.80
CA ILE A 437 19.65 27.82 -2.70
C ILE A 437 20.81 27.67 -3.68
N ARG A 438 21.25 28.76 -4.32
CA ARG A 438 22.39 28.75 -5.26
C ARG A 438 23.69 28.30 -4.60
N THR A 439 23.97 28.81 -3.39
CA THR A 439 25.14 28.36 -2.62
C THR A 439 25.06 26.86 -2.37
N ARG A 440 23.91 26.36 -1.91
CA ARG A 440 23.73 24.94 -1.59
C ARG A 440 23.80 24.03 -2.82
N ALA A 441 23.20 24.43 -3.93
CA ALA A 441 23.28 23.71 -5.20
C ALA A 441 24.71 23.70 -5.74
N GLY A 442 25.45 24.81 -5.59
CA GLY A 442 26.86 24.91 -5.94
C GLY A 442 27.74 23.97 -5.11
N GLU A 443 27.53 23.88 -3.80
CA GLU A 443 28.23 22.94 -2.91
C GLU A 443 28.01 21.47 -3.34
N LEU A 444 26.75 21.09 -3.59
CA LEU A 444 26.41 19.75 -4.06
C LEU A 444 27.09 19.44 -5.40
N ARG A 445 27.01 20.35 -6.38
CA ARG A 445 27.66 20.18 -7.69
C ARG A 445 29.18 20.04 -7.58
N ALA A 446 29.80 20.88 -6.77
CA ALA A 446 31.25 20.87 -6.56
C ALA A 446 31.72 19.58 -5.89
N ALA A 447 30.91 19.00 -5.00
CA ALA A 447 31.18 17.69 -4.43
C ALA A 447 31.05 16.61 -5.49
N LEU A 448 29.89 16.49 -6.16
CA LEU A 448 29.61 15.44 -7.15
C LEU A 448 30.58 15.41 -8.34
N GLY A 449 31.24 16.52 -8.65
CA GLY A 449 32.23 16.62 -9.72
C GLY A 449 33.60 16.00 -9.39
N GLN A 450 33.82 15.51 -8.17
CA GLN A 450 35.13 15.04 -7.70
C GLN A 450 35.20 13.52 -7.51
N PRO A 451 36.37 12.88 -7.72
CA PRO A 451 36.53 11.44 -7.51
C PRO A 451 36.25 10.99 -6.06
N ASP A 452 36.50 11.86 -5.08
CA ASP A 452 36.30 11.60 -3.65
C ASP A 452 35.00 12.24 -3.10
N TYR A 453 33.99 12.45 -3.94
CA TYR A 453 32.79 13.22 -3.59
C TYR A 453 32.10 12.76 -2.29
N LYS A 454 32.02 11.44 -2.02
CA LYS A 454 31.40 10.92 -0.79
C LYS A 454 32.09 11.44 0.46
N ARG A 455 33.43 11.50 0.44
CA ARG A 455 34.23 12.08 1.53
C ARG A 455 33.99 13.58 1.63
N ARG A 456 33.91 14.30 0.50
CA ARG A 456 33.65 15.74 0.48
C ARG A 456 32.28 16.12 1.04
N LEU A 457 31.27 15.31 0.72
CA LEU A 457 29.95 15.43 1.30
C LEU A 457 30.03 15.15 2.81
N ARG A 458 30.73 14.11 3.26
CA ARG A 458 30.85 13.76 4.70
C ARG A 458 31.64 14.77 5.55
N ASP A 459 32.79 15.18 5.06
CA ASP A 459 33.80 15.90 5.85
C ASP A 459 33.75 17.43 5.63
N GLY A 460 32.97 17.91 4.65
CA GLY A 460 32.93 19.31 4.25
C GLY A 460 31.73 20.09 4.80
N THR A 461 31.67 21.39 4.47
CA THR A 461 30.46 22.22 4.69
C THR A 461 29.26 21.75 3.85
N ALA A 462 29.54 20.93 2.84
CA ALA A 462 28.57 20.22 2.03
C ALA A 462 28.02 18.96 2.72
N TRP A 463 28.15 18.81 4.04
CA TRP A 463 27.45 17.75 4.77
C TRP A 463 25.94 17.99 4.71
N LEU A 464 25.24 16.97 4.20
CA LEU A 464 23.83 17.02 3.84
C LEU A 464 22.95 16.18 4.77
N ALA A 465 23.57 15.43 5.69
CA ALA A 465 22.88 14.63 6.68
C ALA A 465 22.94 15.31 8.06
N GLY A 466 22.76 14.55 9.15
CA GLY A 466 22.48 15.10 10.49
C GLY A 466 23.50 16.11 11.05
N THR A 467 23.08 16.99 11.94
CA THR A 467 23.86 18.17 12.40
C THR A 467 24.74 17.93 13.62
N ALA A 468 25.39 16.76 13.72
CA ALA A 468 26.11 16.33 14.94
C ALA A 468 27.41 17.10 15.21
#